data_AF-A0AAF0LGQ2-F1
#
_entry.id   AF-A0AAF0LGQ2-F1
#
_cell.length_a   1.000
_cell.length_b   1.000
_cell.length_c   1.000
_cell.angle_alpha   90.00
_cell.angle_beta   90.00
_cell.angle_gamma   90.00
#
_symmetry.space_group_name_H-M   'P 1'
#
loop_
_entity.id
_entity.type
_entity.pdbx_description
1 polymer ?
#
loop_
_entity_poly.entity_id
_entity_poly.type
_entity_poly.pdbx_seq_one_letter_code
_entity_poly.pdbx_strand_id
1 'polypeptide(L)'
;MTATAPLDRPAVADRVKFSDDRFLWDVKATSEHFTALTRPAAFHRDTLVYTVIDWEQGVRGPCNLIGQGWGDGQFTRADCERMLVEFENNLTDDPARTEALAAGRTSWTPTRRAIEVSRRNRLPLRMARIERSAA
;
A
#
# COMPACT_ATOMS: atom_id res chain seq x y z
N MET A 1 25.94 15.37 4.72
CA MET A 1 25.00 14.22 4.71
C MET A 1 23.99 14.48 5.80
N THR A 2 22.84 15.04 5.47
CA THR A 2 21.83 15.40 6.47
C THR A 2 21.04 14.15 6.79
N ALA A 3 21.23 13.60 7.99
CA ALA A 3 20.40 12.52 8.49
C ALA A 3 18.95 13.04 8.56
N THR A 4 18.11 12.59 7.64
CA THR A 4 16.67 12.78 7.73
C THR A 4 16.23 12.03 8.99
N ALA A 5 15.72 12.76 9.99
CA ALA A 5 15.09 12.14 11.15
C ALA A 5 14.07 11.09 10.65
N PRO A 6 13.98 9.91 11.28
CA PRO A 6 13.02 8.90 10.85
C PRO A 6 11.63 9.54 10.85
N LEU A 7 10.99 9.52 9.68
CA LEU A 7 9.62 9.98 9.56
C LEU A 7 8.76 9.05 10.42
N ASP A 8 8.09 9.64 11.40
CA ASP A 8 7.13 8.94 12.24
C ASP A 8 6.13 8.20 11.36
N ARG A 9 5.91 6.91 11.60
CA ARG A 9 4.92 6.15 10.85
C ARG A 9 3.51 6.46 11.38
N PRO A 10 2.53 6.72 10.49
CA PRO A 10 1.15 6.91 10.89
C PRO A 10 0.53 5.58 11.31
N ALA A 11 -0.40 5.63 12.26
CA ALA A 11 -1.19 4.50 12.69
C ALA A 11 -2.54 4.47 11.95
N VAL A 12 -3.25 3.34 12.02
CA VAL A 12 -4.65 3.27 11.55
C VAL A 12 -5.48 4.34 12.24
N ALA A 13 -6.40 4.96 11.49
CA ALA A 13 -7.21 6.12 11.88
C ALA A 13 -6.49 7.49 11.92
N ASP A 14 -5.17 7.53 11.82
CA ASP A 14 -4.46 8.78 11.55
C ASP A 14 -4.82 9.31 10.14
N ARG A 15 -4.57 10.61 9.95
CA ARG A 15 -4.61 11.24 8.63
C ARG A 15 -3.24 11.77 8.24
N VAL A 16 -2.86 11.59 6.98
CA VAL A 16 -1.58 12.04 6.43
C VAL A 16 -1.80 13.18 5.47
N LYS A 17 -0.96 14.22 5.61
CA LYS A 17 -0.87 15.33 4.66
C LYS A 17 0.43 15.21 3.88
N PHE A 18 0.34 15.09 2.57
CA PHE A 18 1.49 15.28 1.67
C PHE A 18 1.65 16.75 1.30
N SER A 19 2.88 17.22 1.11
CA SER A 19 3.15 18.62 0.74
C SER A 19 2.71 18.96 -0.69
N ASP A 20 2.64 17.95 -1.56
CA ASP A 20 2.27 18.08 -2.98
C ASP A 20 0.83 17.65 -3.29
N ASP A 21 0.05 17.27 -2.28
CA ASP A 21 -1.38 16.98 -2.44
C ASP A 21 -2.20 17.97 -1.60
N ARG A 22 -3.24 18.56 -2.19
CA ARG A 22 -4.15 19.47 -1.47
C ARG A 22 -5.07 18.75 -0.48
N PHE A 23 -5.26 17.44 -0.61
CA PHE A 23 -6.14 16.66 0.26
C PHE A 23 -5.41 16.02 1.44
N LEU A 24 -6.17 15.66 2.47
CA LEU A 24 -5.74 14.73 3.50
C LEU A 24 -6.07 13.30 3.07
N TRP A 25 -5.29 12.35 3.56
CA TRP A 25 -5.43 10.92 3.29
C TRP A 25 -5.67 10.16 4.59
N ASP A 26 -6.72 9.35 4.63
CA ASP A 26 -7.06 8.51 5.78
C ASP A 26 -6.23 7.23 5.76
N VAL A 27 -5.59 6.89 6.88
CA VAL A 27 -4.80 5.67 7.01
C VAL A 27 -5.73 4.50 7.32
N LYS A 28 -5.80 3.54 6.39
CA LYS A 28 -6.70 2.39 6.50
C LYS A 28 -6.03 1.16 7.06
N ALA A 29 -4.77 0.92 6.71
CA ALA A 29 -4.00 -0.23 7.16
C ALA A 29 -2.50 0.06 7.15
N THR A 30 -1.75 -0.64 7.99
CA THR A 30 -0.29 -0.57 8.10
C THR A 30 0.28 -1.98 8.18
N SER A 31 1.43 -2.21 7.57
CA SER A 31 2.24 -3.42 7.69
C SER A 31 3.70 -3.06 8.01
N GLU A 32 4.60 -4.03 7.92
CA GLU A 32 6.02 -3.84 8.24
C GLU A 32 6.70 -2.83 7.29
N HIS A 33 6.43 -2.91 5.99
CA HIS A 33 7.05 -2.06 4.97
C HIS A 33 6.08 -1.10 4.29
N PHE A 34 4.76 -1.28 4.48
CA PHE A 34 3.76 -0.54 3.72
C PHE A 34 2.68 0.13 4.58
N THR A 35 2.02 1.13 4.01
CA THR A 35 0.85 1.78 4.60
C THR A 35 -0.16 2.15 3.53
N ALA A 36 -1.39 1.67 3.66
CA ALA A 36 -2.47 1.96 2.74
C ALA A 36 -3.28 3.17 3.22
N LEU A 37 -3.47 4.13 2.33
CA LEU A 37 -4.25 5.32 2.58
C LEU A 37 -5.34 5.49 1.53
N THR A 38 -6.46 6.07 1.93
CA THR A 38 -7.58 6.38 1.03
C THR A 38 -8.03 7.81 1.18
N ARG A 39 -8.71 8.33 0.17
CA ARG A 39 -9.51 9.54 0.26
C ARG A 39 -10.62 9.54 -0.78
N PRO A 40 -11.65 10.38 -0.64
CA PRO A 40 -12.57 10.65 -1.74
C PRO A 40 -11.84 11.20 -2.98
N ALA A 41 -12.31 10.81 -4.16
CA ALA A 41 -11.83 11.37 -5.42
C ALA A 41 -12.19 12.86 -5.49
N ALA A 42 -11.35 13.64 -6.19
CA ALA A 42 -11.46 15.11 -6.18
C ALA A 42 -12.78 15.62 -6.76
N PHE A 43 -13.36 14.89 -7.71
CA PHE A 43 -14.57 15.27 -8.45
C PHE A 43 -15.76 14.32 -8.25
N HIS A 44 -15.55 13.19 -7.55
CA HIS A 44 -16.57 12.17 -7.30
C HIS A 44 -16.48 11.74 -5.83
N ARG A 45 -17.26 12.40 -4.96
CA ARG A 45 -17.16 12.18 -3.51
C ARG A 45 -17.55 10.77 -3.07
N ASP A 46 -18.38 10.10 -3.86
CA ASP A 46 -18.82 8.72 -3.62
C ASP A 46 -17.81 7.67 -4.12
N THR A 47 -16.71 8.12 -4.74
CA THR A 47 -15.63 7.25 -5.22
C THR A 47 -14.41 7.46 -4.34
N LEU A 48 -13.85 6.38 -3.82
CA LEU A 48 -12.56 6.42 -3.13
C LEU A 48 -11.42 6.21 -4.11
N VAL A 49 -10.29 6.84 -3.81
CA VAL A 49 -8.99 6.52 -4.38
C VAL A 49 -8.05 6.11 -3.26
N TYR A 50 -7.06 5.30 -3.58
CA TYR A 50 -6.06 4.84 -2.63
C TYR A 50 -4.65 5.16 -3.11
N THR A 51 -3.73 5.22 -2.15
CA THR A 51 -2.29 5.21 -2.38
C THR A 51 -1.66 4.36 -1.29
N VAL A 52 -0.52 3.77 -1.60
CA VAL A 52 0.25 2.93 -0.69
C VAL A 52 1.62 3.57 -0.53
N ILE A 53 2.04 3.80 0.71
CA ILE A 53 3.42 4.18 1.04
C ILE A 53 4.26 2.92 1.09
N ASP A 54 5.43 2.96 0.46
CA ASP A 54 6.52 2.01 0.60
C ASP A 54 7.62 2.71 1.41
N TRP A 55 7.80 2.27 2.65
CA TRP A 55 8.72 2.89 3.60
C TRP A 55 10.18 2.58 3.29
N GLU A 56 10.46 1.44 2.67
CA GLU A 56 11.83 1.05 2.31
C GLU A 56 12.34 1.86 1.14
N GLN A 57 11.49 2.06 0.13
CA GLN A 57 11.83 2.80 -1.08
C GLN A 57 11.60 4.31 -0.92
N GLY A 58 10.91 4.75 0.14
CA GLY A 58 10.62 6.16 0.40
C GLY A 58 9.65 6.77 -0.62
N VAL A 59 8.76 5.96 -1.20
CA VAL A 59 7.82 6.36 -2.25
C VAL A 59 6.38 6.07 -1.85
N ARG A 60 5.44 6.58 -2.65
CA ARG A 60 4.02 6.25 -2.57
C ARG A 60 3.39 6.11 -3.94
N GLY A 61 2.36 5.29 -4.05
CA GLY A 61 1.56 5.15 -5.27
C GLY A 61 0.49 4.06 -5.15
N PRO A 62 -0.42 3.93 -6.14
CA PRO A 62 -1.37 2.82 -6.19
C PRO A 62 -0.63 1.48 -6.44
N CYS A 63 -1.34 0.36 -6.32
CA CYS A 63 -0.78 -0.94 -6.72
C CYS A 63 -0.54 -0.98 -8.24
N ASN A 64 0.35 -1.87 -8.68
CA ASN A 64 0.72 -2.07 -10.09
C ASN A 64 -0.31 -2.88 -10.91
N LEU A 65 -1.49 -3.21 -10.38
CA LEU A 65 -2.52 -3.94 -11.14
C LEU A 65 -3.03 -3.09 -12.32
N ILE A 66 -2.80 -3.58 -13.53
CA ILE A 66 -3.22 -2.89 -14.76
C ILE A 66 -4.75 -3.01 -14.91
N GLY A 67 -5.42 -1.86 -15.01
CA GLY A 67 -6.82 -1.77 -15.44
C GLY A 67 -7.88 -2.09 -14.38
N GLN A 68 -7.53 -2.46 -13.15
CA GLN A 68 -8.52 -2.94 -12.15
C GLN A 68 -8.41 -2.34 -10.74
N GLY A 69 -7.34 -1.63 -10.38
CA GLY A 69 -7.14 -1.22 -8.98
C GLY A 69 -7.14 -2.43 -8.02
N TRP A 70 -7.25 -2.19 -6.72
CA TRP A 70 -7.43 -3.26 -5.73
C TRP A 70 -8.87 -3.32 -5.23
N GLY A 71 -9.41 -4.52 -5.02
CA GLY A 71 -10.77 -4.71 -4.49
C GLY A 71 -11.87 -4.20 -5.43
N ASP A 72 -12.99 -3.81 -4.85
CA ASP A 72 -14.20 -3.30 -5.52
C ASP A 72 -14.31 -1.76 -5.49
N GLY A 73 -13.23 -1.08 -5.08
CA GLY A 73 -13.19 0.37 -4.93
C GLY A 73 -13.70 0.91 -3.60
N GLN A 74 -14.21 0.06 -2.68
CA GLN A 74 -14.58 0.49 -1.33
C GLN A 74 -13.38 0.63 -0.39
N PHE A 75 -12.28 -0.06 -0.69
CA PHE A 75 -11.03 -0.04 0.08
C PHE A 75 -11.27 -0.11 1.59
N THR A 76 -12.07 -1.09 2.02
CA THR A 76 -12.32 -1.30 3.45
C THR A 76 -11.00 -1.61 4.15
N ARG A 77 -10.98 -1.49 5.49
CA ARG A 77 -9.80 -1.85 6.28
C ARG A 77 -9.30 -3.26 5.94
N ALA A 78 -10.21 -4.24 5.88
CA ALA A 78 -9.89 -5.62 5.54
C ALA A 78 -9.34 -5.76 4.11
N ASP A 79 -9.85 -4.99 3.14
CA ASP A 79 -9.31 -5.00 1.78
C ASP A 79 -7.88 -4.46 1.74
N CYS A 80 -7.64 -3.37 2.46
CA CYS A 80 -6.32 -2.76 2.56
C CYS A 80 -5.33 -3.69 3.27
N GLU A 81 -5.72 -4.34 4.36
CA GLU A 81 -4.89 -5.32 5.07
C GLU A 81 -4.51 -6.49 4.16
N ARG A 82 -5.48 -7.06 3.41
CA ARG A 82 -5.20 -8.10 2.42
C ARG A 82 -4.26 -7.61 1.33
N MET A 83 -4.43 -6.38 0.84
CA MET A 83 -3.53 -5.79 -0.14
C MET A 83 -2.10 -5.69 0.41
N LEU A 84 -1.94 -5.24 1.66
CA LEU A 84 -0.62 -5.11 2.27
C LEU A 84 0.06 -6.47 2.43
N VAL A 85 -0.69 -7.53 2.79
CA VAL A 85 -0.15 -8.90 2.82
C VAL A 85 0.43 -9.32 1.46
N GLU A 86 -0.22 -8.95 0.36
CA GLU A 86 0.30 -9.25 -0.98
C GLU A 86 1.51 -8.38 -1.37
N PHE A 87 1.67 -7.17 -0.82
CA PHE A 87 2.90 -6.37 -1.02
C PHE A 87 4.09 -6.89 -0.21
N GLU A 88 3.84 -7.36 1.01
CA GLU A 88 4.87 -8.02 1.83
C GLU A 88 5.29 -9.38 1.25
N ASN A 89 4.44 -9.96 0.40
CA ASN A 89 4.70 -11.25 -0.20
C ASN A 89 5.65 -11.13 -1.38
N ASN A 90 6.81 -11.79 -1.29
CA ASN A 90 7.56 -12.14 -2.48
C ASN A 90 6.90 -13.35 -3.13
N LEU A 91 6.73 -13.39 -4.45
CA LEU A 91 6.22 -14.61 -5.13
C LEU A 91 7.06 -15.87 -4.84
N THR A 92 8.30 -15.69 -4.38
CA THR A 92 9.15 -16.77 -3.88
C THR A 92 8.58 -17.45 -2.64
N ASP A 93 7.77 -16.74 -1.86
CA ASP A 93 7.24 -17.15 -0.56
C ASP A 93 5.77 -17.62 -0.68
N ASP A 94 5.24 -17.71 -1.91
CA ASP A 94 3.90 -18.25 -2.18
C ASP A 94 3.81 -19.71 -1.66
N PRO A 95 2.80 -20.04 -0.84
CA PRO A 95 2.59 -21.41 -0.35
C PRO A 95 2.54 -22.45 -1.48
N ALA A 96 1.87 -22.16 -2.60
CA ALA A 96 1.78 -23.08 -3.73
C ALA A 96 3.13 -23.31 -4.41
N ARG A 97 4.02 -22.31 -4.41
CA ARG A 97 5.40 -22.48 -4.86
C ARG A 97 6.15 -23.39 -3.89
N THR A 98 6.05 -23.12 -2.60
CA THR A 98 6.74 -23.89 -1.55
C THR A 98 6.35 -25.37 -1.60
N GLU A 99 5.05 -25.66 -1.71
CA GLU A 99 4.51 -27.01 -1.85
C GLU A 99 4.96 -27.70 -3.14
N ALA A 100 4.95 -26.98 -4.28
CA ALA A 100 5.39 -27.54 -5.55
C ALA A 100 6.87 -27.92 -5.54
N LEU A 101 7.73 -27.06 -4.99
CA LEU A 101 9.17 -27.32 -4.86
C LEU A 101 9.44 -28.49 -3.91
N ALA A 102 8.75 -28.57 -2.78
CA ALA A 102 8.85 -29.71 -1.85
C ALA A 102 8.45 -31.04 -2.51
N ALA A 103 7.52 -31.01 -3.47
CA ALA A 103 7.11 -32.15 -4.28
C ALA A 103 7.99 -32.41 -5.53
N GLY A 104 9.11 -31.68 -5.71
CA GLY A 104 10.00 -31.82 -6.86
C GLY A 104 9.42 -31.29 -8.19
N ARG A 105 8.38 -30.46 -8.15
CA ARG A 105 7.74 -29.88 -9.34
C ARG A 105 8.38 -28.53 -9.67
N THR A 106 8.41 -28.21 -10.96
CA THR A 106 8.93 -26.94 -11.48
C THR A 106 7.82 -25.96 -11.91
N SER A 107 6.56 -26.37 -11.80
CA SER A 107 5.38 -25.57 -12.17
C SER A 107 4.31 -25.59 -11.08
N TRP A 108 3.66 -24.44 -10.84
CA TRP A 108 2.56 -24.28 -9.90
C TRP A 108 1.62 -23.15 -10.34
N THR A 109 0.41 -23.12 -9.76
CA THR A 109 -0.50 -21.99 -9.89
C THR A 109 -0.30 -21.08 -8.66
N PRO A 110 0.11 -19.82 -8.83
CA PRO A 110 0.24 -18.89 -7.71
C PRO A 110 -1.07 -18.72 -6.97
N THR A 111 -1.01 -18.75 -5.64
CA THR A 111 -2.16 -18.47 -4.76
C THR A 111 -2.18 -17.00 -4.34
N ARG A 112 -1.06 -16.31 -4.49
CA ARG A 112 -0.87 -14.89 -4.19
C ARG A 112 -0.60 -14.06 -5.44
N ARG A 113 -0.82 -12.75 -5.33
CA ARG A 113 -0.62 -11.79 -6.42
C ARG A 113 0.75 -11.13 -6.30
N ALA A 114 1.48 -11.06 -7.40
CA ALA A 114 2.74 -10.35 -7.49
C ALA A 114 2.51 -8.83 -7.62
N ILE A 115 2.18 -8.18 -6.51
CA ILE A 115 1.91 -6.74 -6.51
C ILE A 115 3.05 -5.93 -5.92
N GLU A 116 3.28 -4.75 -6.48
CA GLU A 116 4.24 -3.75 -5.98
C GLU A 116 3.63 -2.34 -6.11
N VAL A 117 4.20 -1.37 -5.38
CA VAL A 117 3.83 0.03 -5.57
C VAL A 117 4.22 0.46 -7.00
N SER A 118 3.21 0.90 -7.74
CA SER A 118 3.24 1.05 -9.20
C SER A 118 4.35 1.95 -9.71
N ARG A 119 5.29 1.40 -10.50
CA ARG A 119 6.41 2.11 -11.16
C ARG A 119 6.00 3.37 -11.94
N ARG A 120 4.82 3.35 -12.56
CA ARG A 120 4.33 4.49 -13.36
C ARG A 120 3.91 5.68 -12.52
N ASN A 121 3.53 5.42 -11.27
CA ASN A 121 2.95 6.40 -10.34
C ASN A 121 3.74 6.48 -9.03
N ARG A 122 5.02 6.10 -9.03
CA ARG A 122 5.92 6.22 -7.86
C ARG A 122 6.18 7.69 -7.60
N LEU A 123 5.46 8.25 -6.64
CA LEU A 123 5.66 9.60 -6.14
C LEU A 123 6.61 9.55 -4.94
N PRO A 124 7.45 10.57 -4.73
CA PRO A 124 8.21 10.69 -3.49
C PRO A 124 7.25 10.83 -2.29
N LEU A 125 7.64 10.32 -1.12
CA LEU A 125 6.77 10.33 0.06
C LEU A 125 6.26 11.74 0.41
N ARG A 126 7.14 12.75 0.47
CA ARG A 126 6.81 14.17 0.69
C ARG A 126 5.76 14.40 1.80
N MET A 127 5.86 13.64 2.88
CA MET A 127 4.94 13.75 4.02
C MET A 127 5.22 15.05 4.77
N ALA A 128 4.20 15.89 4.88
CA ALA A 128 4.28 17.21 5.52
C ALA A 128 3.89 17.15 7.00
N ARG A 129 2.83 16.41 7.34
CA ARG A 129 2.39 16.18 8.72
C ARG A 129 1.49 14.96 8.84
N ILE A 130 1.38 14.46 10.07
CA ILE A 130 0.41 13.43 10.48
C ILE A 130 -0.56 14.08 11.48
N GLU A 131 -1.84 13.97 11.20
CA GLU A 131 -2.92 14.34 12.10
C GLU A 131 -3.32 13.08 12.85
N ARG A 132 -2.80 12.94 14.07
CA ARG A 132 -3.03 11.79 14.94
C ARG A 132 -4.50 11.74 15.36
N SER A 133 -5.12 10.56 15.30
CA SER A 133 -6.44 10.39 15.93
C SER A 133 -6.27 10.44 17.45
N ALA A 134 -7.19 11.11 18.16
CA ALA A 134 -7.30 10.92 19.59
C ALA A 134 -7.68 9.46 19.86
N ALA A 135 -6.95 8.80 20.75
CA ALA A 135 -7.22 7.44 21.20
C ALA A 135 -8.50 7.38 22.05
#